data_AF-A0A7J9VHV1-F1
#
_entry.id   AF-A0A7J9VHV1-F1
#
_cell.length_a   1.000
_cell.length_b   1.000
_cell.length_c   1.000
_cell.angle_alpha   90.00
_cell.angle_beta   90.00
_cell.angle_gamma   90.00
#
_symmetry.space_group_name_H-M   'P 1'
#
loop_
_entity.id
_entity.type
_entity.pdbx_description
1 polymer ?
#
loop_
_entity_poly.entity_id
_entity_poly.type
_entity_poly.pdbx_seq_one_letter_code
_entity_poly.pdbx_strand_id
1 'polypeptide(L)'
;MASNSGHDIAGGDVAGGDVWPEDSDTPRQPWLLAVEDHPPLRRSLLLEVTARAVFPTVLLLSVQLLFAGHHHLGGGFAGGLVAGLAFVLRYVVAGSAELSAAVRVRPLALTGAGLALTTVVALLPVAFGAPVLASGSLTLHLPWDSEVGLSSNLALDVGVYLLVLGAVLDLLRTLGAGVHAGEGED
;
A
#
# COMPACT_ATOMS: atom_id res chain seq x y z
N MET A 1 -12.77 50.56 75.70
CA MET A 1 -14.17 50.14 75.59
C MET A 1 -14.15 48.75 74.95
N ALA A 2 -14.47 47.73 75.73
CA ALA A 2 -14.33 46.31 75.38
C ALA A 2 -15.59 45.76 74.67
N SER A 3 -15.52 44.48 74.26
CA SER A 3 -16.60 43.61 73.78
C SER A 3 -16.78 43.62 72.24
N ASN A 4 -16.92 42.52 71.51
CA ASN A 4 -17.24 41.14 71.86
C ASN A 4 -16.80 40.19 70.73
N SER A 5 -16.54 38.94 71.11
CA SER A 5 -16.34 37.77 70.27
C SER A 5 -17.61 37.30 69.54
N GLY A 6 -17.40 36.44 68.54
CA GLY A 6 -18.36 35.49 67.99
C GLY A 6 -18.28 35.45 66.47
N HIS A 7 -18.33 34.32 65.78
CA HIS A 7 -18.63 32.94 66.12
C HIS A 7 -18.61 32.23 64.74
N ASP A 8 -17.84 31.14 64.59
CA ASP A 8 -18.19 29.88 63.86
C ASP A 8 -18.67 29.99 62.39
N ILE A 9 -18.39 29.11 61.43
CA ILE A 9 -18.10 27.68 61.35
C ILE A 9 -17.58 27.39 59.92
N ALA A 10 -16.98 26.21 59.75
CA ALA A 10 -16.73 25.45 58.51
C ALA A 10 -15.32 25.56 57.90
N GLY A 11 -14.37 24.93 58.60
CA GLY A 11 -13.29 24.23 57.95
C GLY A 11 -13.85 23.07 57.11
N GLY A 12 -13.66 23.16 55.80
CA GLY A 12 -13.61 22.01 54.91
C GLY A 12 -12.15 21.82 54.51
N ASP A 13 -11.46 20.90 55.17
CA ASP A 13 -10.19 20.35 54.72
C ASP A 13 -10.40 19.69 53.36
N VAL A 14 -9.97 20.34 52.27
CA VAL A 14 -9.61 19.69 51.00
C VAL A 14 -8.66 20.58 50.21
N ALA A 15 -7.47 20.82 50.73
CA ALA A 15 -6.36 21.28 49.88
C ALA A 15 -5.02 20.93 50.53
N GLY A 16 -4.80 19.63 50.74
CA GLY A 16 -3.46 19.10 50.51
C GLY A 16 -3.15 19.40 49.04
N GLY A 17 -2.51 20.54 48.79
CA GLY A 17 -1.99 20.87 47.49
C GLY A 17 -0.95 19.83 47.16
N ASP A 18 -1.36 18.84 46.37
CA ASP A 18 -0.48 17.90 45.73
C ASP A 18 0.47 18.72 44.86
N VAL A 19 1.63 19.06 45.42
CA VAL A 19 2.75 19.71 44.70
C VAL A 19 3.38 18.63 43.82
N TRP A 20 2.66 18.20 42.79
CA TRP A 20 3.29 17.52 41.67
C TRP A 20 3.86 18.61 40.77
N PRO A 21 5.17 18.61 40.51
CA PRO A 21 5.75 19.45 39.48
C PRO A 21 5.01 19.15 38.16
N GLU A 22 4.36 20.15 37.55
CA GLU A 22 3.57 20.03 36.30
C GLU A 22 4.41 19.52 35.11
N ASP A 23 5.73 19.43 35.28
CA ASP A 23 6.72 18.93 34.35
C ASP A 23 7.02 17.41 34.51
N SER A 24 6.34 16.72 35.42
CA SER A 24 6.45 15.26 35.62
C SER A 24 6.01 14.42 34.41
N ASP A 25 5.13 14.96 33.56
CA ASP A 25 4.66 14.34 32.32
C ASP A 25 5.41 14.81 31.06
N THR A 26 6.47 15.62 31.20
CA THR A 26 7.30 15.97 30.04
C THR A 26 8.35 14.88 29.80
N PRO A 27 8.29 14.12 28.69
CA PRO A 27 9.31 13.13 28.39
C PRO A 27 10.64 13.85 28.11
N ARG A 28 11.51 13.91 29.13
CA ARG A 28 12.84 14.57 29.06
C ARG A 28 13.85 13.84 28.17
N GLN A 29 13.46 12.70 27.58
CA GLN A 29 14.33 11.90 26.72
C GLN A 29 13.58 11.58 25.43
N PRO A 30 14.10 12.00 24.26
CA PRO A 30 13.66 11.47 22.99
C PRO A 30 14.05 9.99 22.95
N TRP A 31 13.10 9.11 23.30
CA TRP A 31 13.28 7.66 23.26
C TRP A 31 13.21 7.09 21.84
N LEU A 32 13.03 7.97 20.86
CA LEU A 32 13.34 7.74 19.47
C LEU A 32 14.68 8.42 19.19
N LEU A 33 15.64 7.66 18.66
CA LEU A 33 16.70 8.25 17.86
C LEU A 33 16.00 9.15 16.85
N ALA A 34 16.03 10.46 17.08
CA ALA A 34 15.88 11.40 16.00
C ALA A 34 16.92 10.91 14.99
N VAL A 35 16.45 10.38 13.86
CA VAL A 35 17.31 10.16 12.72
C VAL A 35 17.92 11.53 12.50
N GLU A 36 19.16 11.71 12.94
CA GLU A 36 19.90 12.94 12.71
C GLU A 36 19.71 13.22 11.23
N ASP A 37 19.25 14.42 10.87
CA ASP A 37 19.09 14.85 9.48
C ASP A 37 20.44 14.67 8.78
N HIS A 38 20.65 13.49 8.20
CA HIS A 38 21.86 13.18 7.48
C HIS A 38 21.80 14.07 6.25
N PRO A 39 22.76 15.00 6.07
CA PRO A 39 22.79 15.88 4.90
C PRO A 39 22.65 14.98 3.67
N PRO A 40 21.74 15.30 2.72
CA PRO A 40 21.18 14.35 1.75
C PRO A 40 22.29 13.44 1.25
N LEU A 41 22.35 12.24 1.83
CA LEU A 41 23.45 11.32 1.62
C LEU A 41 23.51 11.14 0.11
N ARG A 42 24.68 11.39 -0.50
CA ARG A 42 24.86 11.34 -1.95
C ARG A 42 24.04 10.17 -2.51
N ARG A 43 22.97 10.47 -3.26
CA ARG A 43 22.13 9.43 -3.88
C ARG A 43 23.08 8.43 -4.52
N SER A 44 23.01 7.18 -4.10
CA SER A 44 23.90 6.16 -4.62
C SER A 44 23.57 5.97 -6.10
N LEU A 45 24.39 6.56 -6.97
CA LEU A 45 24.21 6.47 -8.42
C LEU A 45 24.19 5.01 -8.88
N LEU A 46 24.98 4.15 -8.23
CA LEU A 46 24.97 2.71 -8.49
C LEU A 46 23.61 2.09 -8.15
N LEU A 47 22.99 2.46 -7.03
CA LEU A 47 21.67 1.95 -6.65
C LEU A 47 20.58 2.43 -7.61
N GLU A 48 20.62 3.71 -8.00
CA GLU A 48 19.68 4.31 -8.95
C GLU A 48 19.75 3.63 -10.33
N VAL A 49 20.95 3.48 -10.87
CA VAL A 49 21.19 2.80 -12.15
C VAL A 49 20.76 1.34 -12.08
N THR A 50 21.11 0.64 -10.99
CA THR A 50 20.74 -0.77 -10.80
C THR A 50 19.24 -0.95 -10.70
N ALA A 51 18.55 -0.15 -9.88
CA ALA A 51 17.09 -0.21 -9.75
C ALA A 51 16.38 0.08 -11.07
N ARG A 52 16.87 1.06 -11.85
CA ARG A 52 16.34 1.37 -13.17
C ARG A 52 16.52 0.22 -14.17
N ALA A 53 17.63 -0.52 -14.10
CA ALA A 53 17.88 -1.69 -14.95
C ALA A 53 17.09 -2.94 -14.51
N VAL A 54 16.96 -3.16 -13.20
CA VAL A 54 16.24 -4.31 -12.62
C VAL A 54 14.73 -4.19 -12.79
N PHE A 55 14.18 -2.97 -12.68
CA PHE A 55 12.74 -2.71 -12.79
C PHE A 55 12.05 -3.38 -14.01
N PRO A 56 12.48 -3.15 -15.27
CA PRO A 56 11.86 -3.79 -16.42
C PRO A 56 12.04 -5.31 -16.43
N THR A 57 13.16 -5.81 -15.91
CA THR A 57 13.43 -7.25 -15.80
C THR A 57 12.46 -7.93 -14.84
N VAL A 58 12.21 -7.33 -13.67
CA VAL A 58 11.25 -7.84 -12.68
C VAL A 58 9.81 -7.72 -13.18
N LEU A 59 9.48 -6.66 -13.94
CA LEU A 59 8.17 -6.58 -14.59
C LEU A 59 7.98 -7.66 -15.66
N LEU A 60 9.01 -7.96 -16.46
CA LEU A 60 8.96 -9.07 -17.41
C LEU A 60 8.77 -10.41 -16.69
N LEU A 61 9.48 -10.64 -15.59
CA LEU A 61 9.29 -11.83 -14.75
C LEU A 61 7.87 -11.91 -14.19
N SER A 62 7.34 -10.79 -13.68
CA SER A 62 5.98 -10.69 -13.16
C SER A 62 4.93 -11.04 -14.23
N VAL A 63 5.10 -10.53 -15.46
CA VAL A 63 4.24 -10.86 -16.60
C VAL A 63 4.42 -12.32 -17.01
N GLN A 64 5.63 -12.86 -16.97
CA GLN A 64 5.85 -14.29 -17.22
C GLN A 64 5.10 -15.14 -16.19
N LEU A 65 5.15 -14.77 -14.90
CA LEU A 65 4.44 -15.47 -13.83
C LEU A 65 2.92 -15.44 -14.02
N LEU A 66 2.38 -14.34 -14.57
CA LEU A 66 0.96 -14.24 -14.92
C LEU A 66 0.57 -15.28 -15.98
N PHE A 67 1.37 -15.43 -17.05
CA PHE A 67 1.10 -16.41 -18.11
C PHE A 67 1.44 -17.85 -17.71
N ALA A 68 2.41 -18.04 -16.82
CA ALA A 68 2.82 -19.34 -16.27
C ALA A 68 1.69 -20.07 -15.52
N GLY A 69 0.69 -19.35 -15.01
CA GLY A 69 -0.42 -19.90 -14.21
C GLY A 69 -1.27 -20.95 -14.94
N HIS A 70 -1.18 -21.05 -16.27
CA HIS A 70 -1.92 -22.05 -17.06
C HIS A 70 -1.38 -23.47 -16.92
N HIS A 71 -0.10 -23.63 -16.58
CA HIS A 71 0.58 -24.93 -16.67
C HIS A 71 1.55 -25.21 -15.50
N HIS A 72 1.79 -24.24 -14.60
CA HIS A 72 2.76 -24.34 -13.52
C HIS A 72 2.34 -23.50 -12.29
N LEU A 73 3.13 -23.59 -11.20
CA LEU A 73 3.01 -22.72 -10.03
C LEU A 73 3.28 -21.25 -10.46
N GLY A 74 2.24 -20.42 -10.48
CA GLY A 74 2.25 -19.04 -10.97
C GLY A 74 0.88 -18.37 -10.82
N GLY A 75 0.56 -17.39 -11.67
CA GLY A 75 -0.76 -16.76 -11.78
C GLY A 75 -0.80 -15.29 -11.37
N GLY A 76 -2.03 -14.76 -11.28
CA GLY A 76 -2.29 -13.33 -11.07
C GLY A 76 -1.74 -12.77 -9.77
N PHE A 77 -1.87 -13.53 -8.68
CA PHE A 77 -1.45 -13.11 -7.34
C PHE A 77 0.08 -12.99 -7.24
N ALA A 78 0.81 -14.04 -7.60
CA ALA A 78 2.27 -14.05 -7.56
C ALA A 78 2.87 -13.00 -8.53
N GLY A 79 2.34 -12.92 -9.75
CA GLY A 79 2.72 -11.89 -10.71
C GLY A 79 2.49 -10.48 -10.14
N GLY A 80 1.31 -10.23 -9.57
CA GLY A 80 0.95 -8.93 -8.99
C GLY A 80 1.87 -8.51 -7.83
N LEU A 81 2.25 -9.44 -6.95
CA LEU A 81 3.21 -9.18 -5.88
C LEU A 81 4.61 -8.86 -6.41
N VAL A 82 5.08 -9.58 -7.42
CA VAL A 82 6.41 -9.33 -8.03
C VAL A 82 6.42 -7.97 -8.75
N ALA A 83 5.35 -7.60 -9.44
CA ALA A 83 5.21 -6.25 -9.99
C ALA A 83 5.19 -5.21 -8.87
N GLY A 84 4.40 -5.45 -7.82
CA GLY A 84 4.37 -4.60 -6.63
C GLY A 84 5.75 -4.37 -6.04
N LEU A 85 6.55 -5.42 -5.89
CA LEU A 85 7.94 -5.36 -5.42
C LEU A 85 8.82 -4.48 -6.33
N ALA A 86 8.67 -4.58 -7.66
CA ALA A 86 9.39 -3.72 -8.59
C ALA A 86 9.06 -2.23 -8.37
N PHE A 87 7.79 -1.92 -8.15
CA PHE A 87 7.36 -0.55 -7.84
C PHE A 87 7.80 -0.09 -6.46
N VAL A 88 7.80 -0.97 -5.45
CA VAL A 88 8.35 -0.67 -4.11
C VAL A 88 9.83 -0.33 -4.19
N LEU A 89 10.62 -1.15 -4.90
CA LEU A 89 12.05 -0.88 -5.11
C LEU A 89 12.28 0.46 -5.80
N ARG A 90 11.52 0.73 -6.88
CA ARG A 90 11.60 2.01 -7.59
C ARG A 90 11.22 3.19 -6.69
N TYR A 91 10.19 3.03 -5.86
CA TYR A 91 9.74 4.05 -4.91
C TYR A 91 10.80 4.35 -3.85
N VAL A 92 11.42 3.32 -3.26
CA VAL A 92 12.47 3.49 -2.24
C VAL A 92 13.70 4.20 -2.80
N VAL A 93 14.07 3.90 -4.06
CA VAL A 93 15.30 4.45 -4.67
C VAL A 93 15.09 5.84 -5.26
N ALA A 94 13.95 6.09 -5.89
CA ALA A 94 13.68 7.33 -6.63
C ALA A 94 12.76 8.32 -5.90
N GLY A 95 12.09 7.89 -4.83
CA GLY A 95 11.16 8.69 -4.05
C GLY A 95 9.75 8.78 -4.66
N SER A 96 8.84 9.42 -3.91
CA SER A 96 7.42 9.56 -4.24
C SER A 96 7.14 10.39 -5.50
N ALA A 97 8.00 11.37 -5.79
CA ALA A 97 7.88 12.23 -6.97
C ALA A 97 8.11 11.46 -8.28
N GLU A 98 9.02 10.48 -8.30
CA GLU A 98 9.20 9.63 -9.48
C GLU A 98 8.08 8.59 -9.65
N LEU A 99 7.55 8.05 -8.54
CA LEU A 99 6.44 7.10 -8.62
C LEU A 99 5.18 7.75 -9.19
N SER A 100 4.86 8.99 -8.76
CA SER A 100 3.72 9.74 -9.30
C SER A 100 3.90 10.11 -10.78
N ALA A 101 5.13 10.29 -11.25
CA ALA A 101 5.43 10.45 -12.68
C ALA A 101 5.31 9.12 -13.46
N ALA A 102 5.67 8.00 -12.83
CA ALA A 102 5.64 6.67 -13.45
C ALA A 102 4.24 6.03 -13.50
N VAL A 103 3.39 6.30 -12.50
CA VAL A 103 2.06 5.69 -12.36
C VAL A 103 0.99 6.78 -12.48
N ARG A 104 0.44 6.93 -13.69
CA ARG A 104 -0.64 7.91 -13.97
C ARG A 104 -2.03 7.44 -13.50
N VAL A 105 -2.20 6.16 -13.21
CA VAL A 105 -3.50 5.57 -12.84
C VAL A 105 -3.68 5.62 -11.33
N ARG A 106 -4.89 5.98 -10.86
CA ARG A 106 -5.20 5.98 -9.43
C ARG A 106 -5.13 4.55 -8.89
N PRO A 107 -4.38 4.27 -7.79
CA PRO A 107 -4.27 2.92 -7.24
C PRO A 107 -5.62 2.27 -6.93
N LEU A 108 -6.54 3.04 -6.34
CA LEU A 108 -7.92 2.60 -6.09
C LEU A 108 -8.67 2.19 -7.37
N ALA A 109 -8.39 2.84 -8.51
CA ALA A 109 -9.00 2.47 -9.78
C ALA A 109 -8.46 1.14 -10.31
N LEU A 110 -7.17 0.85 -10.12
CA LEU A 110 -6.58 -0.46 -10.44
C LEU A 110 -7.20 -1.56 -9.58
N THR A 111 -7.28 -1.33 -8.27
CA THR A 111 -7.89 -2.27 -7.33
C THR A 111 -9.36 -2.54 -7.67
N GLY A 112 -10.13 -1.47 -7.90
CA GLY A 112 -11.55 -1.57 -8.27
C GLY A 112 -11.76 -2.27 -9.61
N ALA A 113 -10.95 -1.96 -10.62
CA ALA A 113 -11.02 -2.62 -11.92
C ALA A 113 -10.66 -4.11 -11.84
N GLY A 114 -9.62 -4.46 -11.08
CA GLY A 114 -9.23 -5.85 -10.85
C GLY A 114 -10.32 -6.65 -10.13
N LEU A 115 -10.93 -6.05 -9.10
CA LEU A 115 -12.06 -6.65 -8.39
C LEU A 115 -13.26 -6.85 -9.30
N ALA A 116 -13.66 -5.80 -10.03
CA ALA A 116 -14.80 -5.87 -10.95
C ALA A 116 -14.59 -6.93 -12.03
N LEU A 117 -13.39 -6.98 -12.64
CA LEU A 117 -13.05 -7.98 -13.64
C LEU A 117 -13.11 -9.39 -13.06
N THR A 118 -12.50 -9.62 -11.90
CA THR A 118 -12.51 -10.92 -11.20
C THR A 118 -13.94 -11.38 -10.90
N THR A 119 -14.79 -10.49 -10.36
CA THR A 119 -16.18 -10.79 -10.04
C THR A 119 -16.99 -11.10 -11.30
N VAL A 120 -16.84 -10.31 -12.36
CA VAL A 120 -17.54 -10.55 -13.63
C VAL A 120 -17.12 -11.91 -14.19
N VAL A 121 -15.83 -12.19 -14.30
CA VAL A 121 -15.32 -13.46 -14.85
C VAL A 121 -15.78 -14.66 -13.99
N ALA A 122 -15.77 -14.53 -12.66
CA ALA A 122 -16.20 -15.60 -11.76
C ALA A 122 -17.70 -15.90 -11.84
N LEU A 123 -18.54 -14.88 -12.03
CA LEU A 123 -19.99 -15.01 -12.07
C LEU A 123 -20.55 -15.24 -13.47
N LEU A 124 -19.80 -14.90 -14.52
CA LEU A 124 -20.24 -15.03 -15.91
C LEU A 124 -20.78 -16.44 -16.25
N PRO A 125 -20.17 -17.55 -15.81
CA PRO A 125 -20.69 -18.89 -16.12
C PRO A 125 -22.08 -19.17 -15.55
N VAL A 126 -22.45 -18.53 -14.43
CA VAL A 126 -23.77 -18.70 -13.79
C VAL A 126 -24.89 -18.19 -14.69
N ALA A 127 -24.64 -17.13 -15.47
CA ALA A 127 -25.60 -16.62 -16.46
C ALA A 127 -25.91 -17.64 -17.58
N PHE A 128 -25.06 -18.67 -17.74
CA PHE A 128 -25.22 -19.76 -18.69
C PHE A 128 -25.62 -21.09 -18.02
N GLY A 129 -26.01 -21.07 -16.74
CA GLY A 129 -26.41 -22.26 -15.98
C GLY A 129 -25.26 -23.15 -15.52
N ALA A 130 -24.01 -22.70 -15.65
CA ALA A 130 -22.83 -23.40 -15.15
C ALA A 130 -22.49 -22.99 -13.70
N PRO A 131 -21.72 -23.79 -12.95
CA PRO A 131 -21.23 -23.41 -11.63
C PRO A 131 -20.38 -22.13 -11.64
N VAL A 132 -20.33 -21.41 -10.52
CA VAL A 132 -19.41 -20.28 -10.30
C VAL A 132 -17.97 -20.73 -10.59
N LEU A 133 -17.16 -19.86 -11.22
CA LEU A 133 -15.78 -20.14 -11.62
C LEU A 133 -15.61 -21.32 -12.59
N ALA A 134 -16.68 -21.78 -13.25
CA ALA A 134 -16.54 -22.79 -14.28
C ALA A 134 -15.57 -22.30 -15.37
N SER A 135 -14.61 -23.16 -15.71
CA SER A 135 -13.58 -22.84 -16.71
C SER A 135 -14.16 -22.98 -18.11
N GLY A 136 -14.08 -21.92 -18.90
CA GLY A 136 -14.41 -21.91 -20.32
C GLY A 136 -13.18 -21.54 -21.14
N SER A 137 -13.02 -22.18 -22.30
CA SER A 137 -12.01 -21.80 -23.29
C SER A 137 -12.70 -21.05 -24.44
N LEU A 138 -12.35 -19.78 -24.63
CA LEU A 138 -12.73 -19.03 -25.82
C LEU A 138 -11.59 -19.17 -26.85
N THR A 139 -11.83 -19.92 -27.91
CA THR A 139 -10.89 -20.01 -29.03
C THR A 139 -11.07 -18.78 -29.93
N LEU A 140 -10.14 -17.83 -29.83
CA LEU A 140 -10.08 -16.72 -30.77
C LEU A 140 -9.35 -17.20 -32.03
N HIS A 141 -10.02 -17.19 -33.18
CA HIS A 141 -9.37 -17.45 -34.47
C HIS A 141 -8.63 -16.18 -34.90
N LEU A 142 -7.31 -16.17 -34.75
CA LEU A 142 -6.45 -15.11 -35.27
C LEU A 142 -6.16 -15.40 -36.77
N PRO A 143 -6.09 -14.39 -37.66
CA PRO A 143 -5.89 -14.60 -39.10
C PRO A 143 -4.59 -15.30 -39.52
N TRP A 144 -3.66 -15.56 -38.59
CA TRP A 144 -2.39 -16.27 -38.82
C TRP A 144 -2.35 -17.68 -38.22
N ASP A 145 -3.47 -18.40 -38.27
CA ASP A 145 -3.55 -19.86 -38.01
C ASP A 145 -3.05 -20.28 -36.61
N SER A 146 -3.08 -19.35 -35.65
CA SER A 146 -2.79 -19.62 -34.24
C SER A 146 -4.08 -19.59 -33.42
N GLU A 147 -4.50 -20.77 -32.95
CA GLU A 147 -5.57 -20.89 -31.96
C GLU A 147 -5.07 -20.38 -30.61
N VAL A 148 -5.29 -19.10 -30.31
CA VAL A 148 -5.04 -18.59 -28.96
C VAL A 148 -6.27 -18.91 -28.12
N GLY A 149 -6.18 -20.00 -27.36
CA GLY A 149 -7.19 -20.38 -26.38
C GLY A 149 -7.15 -19.41 -25.19
N LEU A 150 -7.94 -18.34 -25.25
CA LEU A 150 -8.18 -17.47 -24.11
C LEU A 150 -9.02 -18.24 -23.09
N SER A 151 -8.36 -18.79 -22.07
CA SER A 151 -9.08 -19.44 -20.97
C SER A 151 -9.63 -18.38 -20.02
N SER A 152 -10.84 -18.58 -19.51
CA SER A 152 -11.42 -17.72 -18.47
C SER A 152 -10.53 -17.62 -17.22
N ASN A 153 -9.68 -18.63 -16.98
CA ASN A 153 -8.66 -18.61 -15.92
C ASN A 153 -7.64 -17.48 -16.10
N LEU A 154 -7.19 -17.18 -17.33
CA LEU A 154 -6.27 -16.07 -17.58
C LEU A 154 -6.91 -14.73 -17.22
N ALA A 155 -8.18 -14.57 -17.61
CA ALA A 155 -8.92 -13.34 -17.33
C ALA A 155 -9.12 -13.13 -15.82
N LEU A 156 -9.34 -14.23 -15.08
CA LEU A 156 -9.37 -14.21 -13.63
C LEU A 156 -8.01 -13.80 -13.04
N ASP A 157 -6.93 -14.41 -13.51
CA ASP A 157 -5.56 -14.09 -13.08
C ASP A 157 -5.20 -12.62 -13.37
N VAL A 158 -5.58 -12.08 -14.54
CA VAL A 158 -5.40 -10.67 -14.86
C VAL A 158 -6.18 -9.78 -13.89
N GLY A 159 -7.41 -10.16 -13.53
CA GLY A 159 -8.20 -9.46 -12.51
C GLY A 159 -7.50 -9.41 -11.15
N VAL A 160 -7.01 -10.56 -10.68
CA VAL A 160 -6.26 -10.66 -9.41
C VAL A 160 -4.94 -9.90 -9.47
N TYR A 161 -4.22 -9.94 -10.59
CA TYR A 161 -2.98 -9.19 -10.81
C TYR A 161 -3.19 -7.69 -10.63
N LEU A 162 -4.21 -7.13 -11.29
CA LEU A 162 -4.54 -5.71 -11.19
C LEU A 162 -4.98 -5.32 -9.78
N LEU A 163 -5.75 -6.19 -9.13
CA LEU A 163 -6.19 -6.00 -7.74
C LEU A 163 -4.99 -5.91 -6.78
N VAL A 164 -4.08 -6.87 -6.84
CA VAL A 164 -2.90 -6.93 -5.97
C VAL A 164 -1.96 -5.76 -6.25
N LEU A 165 -1.66 -5.49 -7.52
CA LEU A 165 -0.79 -4.37 -7.90
C LEU A 165 -1.38 -3.04 -7.44
N GLY A 166 -2.69 -2.84 -7.63
CA GLY A 166 -3.41 -1.66 -7.16
C GLY A 166 -3.30 -1.47 -5.65
N ALA A 167 -3.48 -2.53 -4.87
CA ALA A 167 -3.35 -2.50 -3.42
C ALA A 167 -1.92 -2.13 -2.96
N VAL A 168 -0.89 -2.67 -3.61
CA VAL A 168 0.52 -2.32 -3.29
C VAL A 168 0.81 -0.85 -3.61
N LEU A 169 0.36 -0.37 -4.77
CA LEU A 169 0.54 1.04 -5.15
C LEU A 169 -0.23 1.99 -4.21
N ASP A 170 -1.39 1.58 -3.71
CA ASP A 170 -2.17 2.36 -2.75
C ASP A 170 -1.46 2.44 -1.39
N LEU A 171 -0.87 1.33 -0.95
CA LEU A 171 -0.03 1.29 0.24
C LEU A 171 1.17 2.24 0.10
N LEU A 172 1.91 2.17 -1.02
CA LEU A 172 3.05 3.05 -1.28
C LEU A 172 2.64 4.54 -1.24
N ARG A 173 1.49 4.86 -1.82
CA ARG A 173 0.96 6.23 -1.80
C ARG A 173 0.61 6.68 -0.39
N THR A 174 -0.03 5.82 0.39
CA THR A 174 -0.43 6.12 1.77
C THR A 174 0.77 6.33 2.68
N LEU A 175 1.78 5.45 2.55
CA LEU A 175 3.05 5.59 3.27
C LEU A 175 3.80 6.85 2.86
N GLY A 176 3.83 7.16 1.56
CA GLY A 176 4.44 8.40 1.08
C GLY A 176 3.76 9.65 1.59
N ALA A 177 2.43 9.67 1.66
CA ALA A 177 1.68 10.79 2.20
C ALA A 177 1.91 10.98 3.72
N GLY A 178 2.01 9.89 4.49
CA GLY A 178 2.24 9.95 5.94
C GLY A 178 3.60 10.54 6.32
N VAL A 179 4.64 10.30 5.53
CA VAL A 179 5.99 10.86 5.78
C VAL A 179 6.02 12.38 5.65
N HIS A 180 5.20 12.98 4.79
CA HIS A 180 5.20 14.42 4.56
C HIS A 180 4.26 15.19 5.52
N ALA A 181 3.40 14.49 6.28
CA ALA A 181 2.45 15.12 7.19
C ALA A 181 3.07 15.51 8.54
N GLY A 182 4.22 14.93 8.91
CA GLY A 182 4.91 15.21 10.18
C GLY A 182 5.83 16.44 10.16
N GLU A 183 5.97 17.13 9.02
CA GLU A 183 6.86 18.29 8.86
C GLU A 183 6.14 19.65 9.00
N GLY A 184 4.84 19.66 9.32
CA GLY A 184 3.99 20.86 9.30
C GLY A 184 3.38 21.31 10.62
N GLU A 185 3.75 20.70 11.74
CA GLU A 185 3.28 21.08 13.09
C GLU A 185 4.46 21.63 13.91
N ASP A 186 4.85 22.88 13.63
CA ASP A 186 5.62 23.76 14.52
C ASP A 186 5.01 25.17 14.50
#